data_AF-A0A4P6K385-F1
#
_entry.id   AF-A0A4P6K385-F1
#
_cell.length_a   1.000
_cell.length_b   1.000
_cell.length_c   1.000
_cell.angle_alpha   90.00
_cell.angle_beta   90.00
_cell.angle_gamma   90.00
#
_symmetry.space_group_name_H-M   'P 1'
#
loop_
_entity.id
_entity.type
_entity.pdbx_description
1 polymer ?
#
loop_
_entity_poly.entity_id
_entity_poly.type
_entity_poly.pdbx_seq_one_letter_code
_entity_poly.pdbx_strand_id
1 'polypeptide(L)'
;MAKRVPQISFSLCCIILLSFLLNGCNNSPAVQEQAHTRTFQAPNTRAITYSTQPDDVLIRTFHSGGLYGTLELHPEFSIYGDGTYILGLERKGKLSTDELQQLLNILISTDGVLDFTHQQFSDLQDQNATFLELNLNGSHKELVYGIVNHYHASQQELDEYQRLDRALTAIAAALKGPVQPYQGNDVALLVRRTFSPDLTQTIPDWSLPDFTLAQAAAYECGLLPPDEVSFNGESPCLKYTLPEHAILLNASQLNSLKAQMHGEQGTFSEGGHYYTVILRPLLPDEASRKIVAMFGSAQDSYKDTPLLAGPVPPEPTPTPQK
;
A
#
# COMPACT_ATOMS: atom_id res chain seq x y z
N MET A 1 89.35 -8.38 -15.87
CA MET A 1 88.53 -9.61 -15.88
C MET A 1 87.62 -9.62 -14.67
N ALA A 2 86.32 -9.85 -14.91
CA ALA A 2 85.21 -10.14 -13.99
C ALA A 2 83.99 -9.26 -14.31
N LYS A 3 83.15 -9.73 -15.23
CA LYS A 3 81.81 -9.20 -15.52
C LYS A 3 80.85 -9.67 -14.42
N ARG A 4 80.13 -8.75 -13.78
CA ARG A 4 78.97 -9.03 -12.93
C ARG A 4 77.73 -9.25 -13.81
N VAL A 5 76.99 -10.32 -13.55
CA VAL A 5 75.65 -10.61 -14.11
C VAL A 5 74.62 -10.40 -12.99
N PRO A 6 73.46 -9.76 -13.24
CA PRO A 6 72.49 -9.46 -12.20
C PRO A 6 71.56 -10.66 -11.91
N GLN A 7 71.42 -10.98 -10.61
CA GLN A 7 70.37 -11.86 -10.07
C GLN A 7 69.08 -11.05 -9.88
N ILE A 8 68.20 -11.01 -10.89
CA ILE A 8 66.80 -10.59 -10.72
C ILE A 8 65.95 -11.45 -11.65
N SER A 9 65.64 -12.70 -11.29
CA SER A 9 64.69 -13.52 -12.06
C SER A 9 64.05 -14.69 -11.28
N PHE A 10 64.19 -14.76 -9.95
CA PHE A 10 63.61 -15.90 -9.19
C PHE A 10 62.48 -15.51 -8.21
N SER A 11 62.21 -14.22 -8.01
CA SER A 11 61.20 -13.79 -7.03
C SER A 11 59.82 -13.46 -7.65
N LEU A 12 59.74 -13.22 -8.97
CA LEU A 12 58.46 -12.94 -9.64
C LEU A 12 57.65 -14.21 -9.97
N CYS A 13 58.29 -15.37 -10.12
CA CYS A 13 57.61 -16.60 -10.53
C CYS A 13 56.78 -17.22 -9.39
N CYS A 14 57.22 -17.08 -8.13
CA CYS A 14 56.49 -17.57 -6.96
C CYS A 14 55.24 -16.74 -6.63
N ILE A 15 55.20 -15.45 -6.98
CA ILE A 15 54.04 -14.59 -6.72
C ILE A 15 52.90 -14.89 -7.72
N ILE A 16 53.24 -15.22 -8.97
CA ILE A 16 52.23 -15.56 -10.00
C ILE A 16 51.61 -16.95 -9.74
N LEU A 17 52.39 -17.91 -9.22
CA LEU A 17 51.86 -19.24 -8.86
C LEU A 17 50.97 -19.21 -7.60
N LEU A 18 51.20 -18.30 -6.65
CA LEU A 18 50.33 -18.14 -5.49
C LEU A 18 48.97 -17.52 -5.86
N SER A 19 48.91 -16.65 -6.87
CA SER A 19 47.65 -16.08 -7.36
C SER A 19 46.74 -17.06 -8.11
N PHE A 20 47.26 -18.19 -8.58
CA PHE A 20 46.43 -19.24 -9.21
C PHE A 20 45.89 -20.29 -8.22
N LEU A 21 46.40 -20.33 -6.99
CA LEU A 21 45.95 -21.28 -5.96
C LEU A 21 44.86 -20.72 -5.02
N LEU A 22 44.48 -19.44 -5.18
CA LEU A 22 43.40 -18.80 -4.40
C LEU A 22 42.08 -18.64 -5.17
N ASN A 23 41.96 -19.21 -6.37
CA ASN A 23 40.72 -19.19 -7.17
C ASN A 23 39.95 -20.53 -7.18
N GLY A 24 40.22 -21.40 -6.20
CA GLY A 24 39.48 -22.64 -6.00
C GLY A 24 38.88 -22.68 -4.60
N CYS A 25 37.55 -22.78 -4.54
CA CYS A 25 36.67 -22.92 -3.36
C CYS A 25 35.96 -21.64 -2.91
N ASN A 26 34.98 -21.21 -3.71
CA ASN A 26 33.66 -20.82 -3.19
C ASN A 26 32.58 -21.04 -4.25
N ASN A 27 32.55 -22.25 -4.83
CA ASN A 27 31.36 -22.76 -5.50
C ASN A 27 30.56 -23.61 -4.50
N SER A 28 30.10 -22.98 -3.43
CA SER A 28 28.76 -23.32 -2.98
C SER A 28 27.84 -22.86 -4.11
N PRO A 29 26.93 -23.68 -4.66
CA PRO A 29 25.85 -23.11 -5.44
C PRO A 29 25.24 -22.05 -4.52
N ALA A 30 25.36 -20.78 -4.91
CA ALA A 30 24.38 -19.81 -4.46
C ALA A 30 23.05 -20.51 -4.72
N VAL A 31 22.32 -20.78 -3.65
CA VAL A 31 20.90 -21.07 -3.77
C VAL A 31 20.40 -19.90 -4.60
N GLN A 32 20.22 -20.12 -5.90
CA GLN A 32 19.46 -19.19 -6.71
C GLN A 32 18.15 -19.13 -5.95
N GLU A 33 17.89 -17.99 -5.31
CA GLU A 33 16.53 -17.64 -4.94
C GLU A 33 15.70 -18.04 -6.14
N GLN A 34 14.86 -19.06 -5.96
CA GLN A 34 13.97 -19.49 -7.02
C GLN A 34 13.25 -18.22 -7.42
N ALA A 35 13.44 -17.76 -8.67
CA ALA A 35 12.79 -16.56 -9.14
C ALA A 35 11.29 -16.74 -8.86
N HIS A 36 10.75 -15.98 -7.91
CA HIS A 36 9.37 -16.07 -7.47
C HIS A 36 8.47 -15.42 -8.51
N THR A 37 8.61 -15.84 -9.75
CA THR A 37 7.96 -15.28 -10.91
C THR A 37 7.44 -16.41 -11.76
N ARG A 38 6.22 -16.26 -12.26
CA ARG A 38 5.60 -17.20 -13.17
C ARG A 38 5.34 -16.50 -14.48
N THR A 39 5.77 -17.14 -15.57
CA THR A 39 5.45 -16.71 -16.92
C THR A 39 4.55 -17.74 -17.58
N PHE A 40 3.46 -17.28 -18.19
CA PHE A 40 2.60 -18.13 -18.99
C PHE A 40 2.17 -17.40 -20.27
N GLN A 41 1.81 -18.17 -21.28
CA GLN A 41 1.37 -17.63 -22.56
C GLN A 41 0.23 -18.51 -23.07
N ALA A 42 -0.94 -17.91 -23.28
CA ALA A 42 -2.03 -18.60 -23.96
C ALA A 42 -1.75 -18.62 -25.48
N PRO A 43 -2.33 -19.56 -26.24
CA PRO A 43 -2.13 -19.62 -27.69
C PRO A 43 -2.50 -18.30 -28.37
N ASN A 44 -1.59 -17.75 -29.18
CA ASN A 44 -1.73 -16.47 -29.89
C ASN A 44 -1.83 -15.21 -29.01
N THR A 45 -1.45 -15.27 -27.73
CA THR A 45 -1.41 -14.10 -26.86
C THR A 45 0.00 -13.71 -26.46
N ARG A 46 0.15 -12.53 -25.85
CA ARG A 46 1.43 -12.09 -25.27
C ARG A 46 1.76 -12.92 -24.03
N ALA A 47 3.04 -13.14 -23.77
CA ALA A 47 3.47 -13.76 -22.52
C ALA A 47 3.16 -12.83 -21.34
N ILE A 48 2.65 -13.40 -20.26
CA ILE A 48 2.32 -12.70 -19.01
C ILE A 48 3.25 -13.23 -17.92
N THR A 49 4.02 -12.34 -17.32
CA THR A 49 4.95 -12.59 -16.22
C THR A 49 4.47 -11.84 -14.99
N TYR A 50 4.33 -12.53 -13.86
CA TYR A 50 3.92 -11.94 -12.60
C TYR A 50 4.65 -12.60 -11.42
N SER A 51 4.75 -11.89 -10.29
CA SER A 51 5.32 -12.46 -9.07
C SER A 51 4.40 -13.52 -8.47
N THR A 52 4.96 -14.58 -7.90
CA THR A 52 4.20 -15.60 -7.15
C THR A 52 4.28 -15.41 -5.64
N GLN A 53 4.83 -14.29 -5.16
CA GLN A 53 4.94 -14.03 -3.73
C GLN A 53 3.56 -13.73 -3.10
N PRO A 54 3.33 -14.14 -1.85
CA PRO A 54 2.07 -13.91 -1.16
C PRO A 54 1.85 -12.46 -0.71
N ASP A 55 2.89 -11.63 -0.75
CA ASP A 55 2.88 -10.22 -0.37
C ASP A 55 3.13 -9.27 -1.55
N ASP A 56 3.21 -9.79 -2.78
CA ASP A 56 3.25 -8.96 -3.99
C ASP A 56 1.84 -8.74 -4.53
N VAL A 57 1.38 -7.49 -4.52
CA VAL A 57 0.07 -7.09 -5.04
C VAL A 57 0.10 -7.12 -6.56
N LEU A 58 -0.75 -7.93 -7.18
CA LEU A 58 -0.94 -7.93 -8.64
C LEU A 58 -2.03 -6.96 -9.08
N ILE A 59 -3.13 -6.92 -8.33
CA ILE A 59 -4.32 -6.12 -8.64
C ILE A 59 -4.86 -5.56 -7.33
N ARG A 60 -5.12 -4.26 -7.27
CA ARG A 60 -5.70 -3.59 -6.10
C ARG A 60 -6.65 -2.50 -6.53
N THR A 61 -7.72 -2.28 -5.77
CA THR A 61 -8.65 -1.20 -6.05
C THR A 61 -8.98 -0.38 -4.81
N PHE A 62 -9.20 0.92 -4.99
CA PHE A 62 -9.71 1.83 -3.97
C PHE A 62 -10.90 2.60 -4.50
N HIS A 63 -11.96 2.71 -3.71
CA HIS A 63 -13.14 3.48 -4.09
C HIS A 63 -13.04 4.91 -3.56
N SER A 64 -12.47 5.84 -4.32
CA SER A 64 -12.44 7.25 -3.88
C SER A 64 -13.84 7.87 -3.92
N GLY A 65 -14.33 8.34 -2.77
CA GLY A 65 -15.68 8.87 -2.64
C GLY A 65 -15.85 10.25 -3.27
N GLY A 66 -17.07 10.51 -3.78
CA GLY A 66 -17.45 11.75 -4.45
C GLY A 66 -17.67 12.97 -3.55
N LEU A 67 -18.04 14.10 -4.19
CA LEU A 67 -18.47 15.48 -3.84
C LEU A 67 -18.16 16.10 -2.46
N TYR A 68 -18.01 15.31 -1.40
CA TYR A 68 -17.74 15.76 -0.04
C TYR A 68 -16.34 15.41 0.47
N GLY A 69 -15.54 14.72 -0.37
CA GLY A 69 -14.20 14.27 -0.06
C GLY A 69 -14.22 13.13 0.96
N THR A 70 -13.72 11.95 0.56
CA THR A 70 -13.55 10.81 1.47
C THR A 70 -12.11 10.34 1.50
N LEU A 71 -11.80 9.57 2.53
CA LEU A 71 -10.58 8.80 2.65
C LEU A 71 -10.96 7.33 2.79
N GLU A 72 -10.52 6.50 1.84
CA GLU A 72 -10.57 5.06 1.98
C GLU A 72 -9.37 4.58 2.77
N LEU A 73 -9.64 4.01 3.94
CA LEU A 73 -8.62 3.51 4.85
C LEU A 73 -8.04 2.16 4.42
N HIS A 74 -8.63 1.52 3.42
CA HIS A 74 -8.18 0.26 2.87
C HIS A 74 -8.66 0.07 1.42
N PRO A 75 -8.00 -0.80 0.65
CA PRO A 75 -8.52 -1.26 -0.63
C PRO A 75 -9.91 -1.90 -0.50
N GLU A 76 -10.75 -1.79 -1.52
CA GLU A 76 -11.97 -2.60 -1.61
C GLU A 76 -11.60 -4.08 -1.84
N PHE A 77 -10.55 -4.32 -2.63
CA PHE A 77 -9.90 -5.62 -2.71
C PHE A 77 -8.41 -5.51 -3.06
N SER A 78 -7.68 -6.58 -2.79
CA SER A 78 -6.32 -6.81 -3.28
C SER A 78 -6.13 -8.27 -3.64
N ILE A 79 -5.49 -8.55 -4.78
CA ILE A 79 -5.12 -9.88 -5.28
C ILE A 79 -3.59 -9.96 -5.32
N TYR A 80 -3.04 -11.00 -4.68
CA TYR A 80 -1.61 -11.20 -4.50
C TYR A 80 -1.05 -12.25 -5.47
N GLY A 81 0.27 -12.27 -5.61
CA GLY A 81 1.02 -13.12 -6.53
C GLY A 81 0.75 -14.61 -6.40
N ASP A 82 0.53 -15.06 -5.17
CA ASP A 82 0.22 -16.46 -4.88
C ASP A 82 -1.25 -16.84 -5.17
N GLY A 83 -2.10 -15.87 -5.56
CA GLY A 83 -3.54 -16.01 -5.81
C GLY A 83 -4.42 -15.77 -4.58
N THR A 84 -3.87 -15.42 -3.42
CA THR A 84 -4.68 -14.93 -2.31
C THR A 84 -5.36 -13.63 -2.71
N TYR A 85 -6.61 -13.45 -2.29
CA TYR A 85 -7.26 -12.15 -2.37
C TYR A 85 -7.89 -11.79 -1.04
N ILE A 86 -7.94 -10.49 -0.75
CA ILE A 86 -8.57 -9.91 0.43
C ILE A 86 -9.61 -8.91 -0.06
N LEU A 87 -10.81 -8.96 0.53
CA LEU A 87 -11.93 -8.04 0.28
C LEU A 87 -12.10 -7.14 1.51
N GLY A 88 -11.85 -5.85 1.35
CA GLY A 88 -11.74 -4.89 2.45
C GLY A 88 -10.63 -5.29 3.42
N LEU A 89 -10.96 -5.30 4.72
CA LEU A 89 -10.10 -5.86 5.78
C LEU A 89 -10.74 -7.07 6.48
N GLU A 90 -11.82 -7.62 5.93
CA GLU A 90 -12.66 -8.57 6.65
C GLU A 90 -12.61 -9.99 6.11
N ARG A 91 -12.41 -10.15 4.79
CA ARG A 91 -12.58 -11.44 4.13
C ARG A 91 -11.39 -11.77 3.26
N LYS A 92 -10.95 -13.02 3.35
CA LYS A 92 -9.86 -13.58 2.55
C LYS A 92 -10.37 -14.77 1.75
N GLY A 93 -9.98 -14.86 0.49
CA GLY A 93 -10.17 -16.03 -0.35
C GLY A 93 -8.91 -16.41 -1.11
N LYS A 94 -9.06 -17.36 -2.02
CA LYS A 94 -7.96 -17.90 -2.82
C LYS A 94 -8.44 -18.23 -4.23
N LEU A 95 -7.76 -17.69 -5.23
CA LEU A 95 -7.81 -18.18 -6.60
C LEU A 95 -6.82 -19.34 -6.72
N SER A 96 -7.25 -20.43 -7.36
CA SER A 96 -6.32 -21.41 -7.88
C SER A 96 -5.40 -20.77 -8.91
N THR A 97 -4.27 -21.41 -9.16
CA THR A 97 -3.33 -20.98 -10.19
C THR A 97 -4.00 -20.79 -11.55
N ASP A 98 -4.87 -21.72 -11.96
CA ASP A 98 -5.52 -21.68 -13.26
C ASP A 98 -6.55 -20.53 -13.33
N GLU A 99 -7.31 -20.30 -12.26
CA GLU A 99 -8.25 -19.17 -12.16
C GLU A 99 -7.51 -17.83 -12.21
N LEU A 100 -6.39 -17.69 -11.50
CA LEU A 100 -5.57 -16.48 -11.55
C LEU A 100 -5.01 -16.27 -12.96
N GLN A 101 -4.44 -17.31 -13.59
CA GLN A 101 -3.91 -17.19 -14.96
C GLN A 101 -5.01 -16.85 -15.97
N GLN A 102 -6.21 -17.42 -15.82
CA GLN A 102 -7.35 -17.09 -16.66
C GLN A 102 -7.76 -15.61 -16.49
N LEU A 103 -7.84 -15.12 -15.25
CA LEU A 103 -8.13 -13.72 -14.97
C LEU A 103 -7.07 -12.81 -15.61
N LEU A 104 -5.79 -13.06 -15.36
CA LEU A 104 -4.70 -12.27 -15.92
C LEU A 104 -4.71 -12.30 -17.46
N ASN A 105 -5.03 -13.44 -18.07
CA ASN A 105 -5.17 -13.52 -19.53
C ASN A 105 -6.33 -12.66 -20.06
N ILE A 106 -7.46 -12.62 -19.36
CA ILE A 106 -8.58 -11.74 -19.73
C ILE A 106 -8.13 -10.28 -19.68
N LEU A 107 -7.53 -9.85 -18.57
CA LEU A 107 -7.11 -8.46 -18.38
C LEU A 107 -6.05 -8.01 -19.40
N ILE A 108 -5.07 -8.86 -19.68
CA ILE A 108 -3.90 -8.48 -20.49
C ILE A 108 -4.06 -8.81 -21.97
N SER A 109 -4.58 -9.99 -22.29
CA SER A 109 -4.65 -10.45 -23.67
C SER A 109 -5.99 -10.13 -24.33
N THR A 110 -7.09 -10.26 -23.59
CA THR A 110 -8.43 -10.04 -24.14
C THR A 110 -8.82 -8.56 -24.11
N ASP A 111 -8.72 -7.92 -22.94
CA ASP A 111 -9.10 -6.53 -22.76
C ASP A 111 -7.92 -5.56 -22.84
N GLY A 112 -6.67 -6.05 -22.92
CA GLY A 112 -5.47 -5.25 -23.19
C GLY A 112 -5.31 -4.03 -22.28
N VAL A 113 -5.63 -4.19 -20.99
CA VAL A 113 -5.70 -3.08 -20.03
C VAL A 113 -4.35 -2.38 -19.84
N LEU A 114 -3.24 -3.11 -19.92
CA LEU A 114 -1.89 -2.51 -19.85
C LEU A 114 -1.54 -1.66 -21.08
N ASP A 115 -2.22 -1.88 -22.22
CA ASP A 115 -1.98 -1.15 -23.46
C ASP A 115 -2.85 0.12 -23.57
N PHE A 116 -3.72 0.41 -22.59
CA PHE A 116 -4.54 1.62 -22.62
C PHE A 116 -3.68 2.87 -22.66
N THR A 117 -4.05 3.79 -23.54
CA THR A 117 -3.39 5.09 -23.66
C THR A 117 -3.89 6.07 -22.61
N HIS A 118 -5.17 5.97 -22.21
CA HIS A 118 -5.73 6.78 -21.15
C HIS A 118 -5.54 6.11 -19.79
N GLN A 119 -5.33 6.94 -18.77
CA GLN A 119 -5.27 6.52 -17.36
C GLN A 119 -6.46 7.00 -16.55
N GLN A 120 -7.20 7.99 -17.05
CA GLN A 120 -8.36 8.55 -16.38
C GLN A 120 -9.59 8.42 -17.27
N PHE A 121 -10.63 7.80 -16.73
CA PHE A 121 -11.92 7.55 -17.33
C PHE A 121 -13.02 8.08 -16.40
N SER A 122 -12.95 9.37 -16.09
CA SER A 122 -13.90 10.07 -15.23
C SER A 122 -13.99 11.53 -15.64
N ASP A 123 -15.22 12.05 -15.79
CA ASP A 123 -15.43 13.44 -16.25
C ASP A 123 -15.23 14.47 -15.14
N LEU A 124 -15.34 14.04 -13.88
CA LEU A 124 -15.25 14.91 -12.71
C LEU A 124 -14.40 14.18 -11.66
N GLN A 125 -13.27 14.79 -11.27
CA GLN A 125 -12.39 14.26 -10.22
C GLN A 125 -13.14 14.09 -8.88
N ASP A 126 -14.13 14.94 -8.63
CA ASP A 126 -14.97 14.89 -7.43
C ASP A 126 -16.17 13.92 -7.53
N GLN A 127 -16.24 13.02 -8.52
CA GLN A 127 -17.35 12.05 -8.63
C GLN A 127 -16.88 10.61 -8.54
N ASN A 128 -16.98 10.04 -7.33
CA ASN A 128 -17.07 8.60 -7.06
C ASN A 128 -16.09 7.76 -7.90
N ALA A 129 -14.88 8.26 -8.06
CA ALA A 129 -13.88 7.65 -8.92
C ALA A 129 -13.29 6.44 -8.18
N THR A 130 -12.97 5.41 -8.90
CA THR A 130 -12.32 4.22 -8.35
C THR A 130 -10.96 4.11 -9.01
N PHE A 131 -9.96 3.84 -8.19
CA PHE A 131 -8.59 3.68 -8.61
C PHE A 131 -8.29 2.18 -8.70
N LEU A 132 -7.73 1.74 -9.82
CA LEU A 132 -7.27 0.38 -10.07
C LEU A 132 -5.75 0.39 -10.31
N GLU A 133 -5.04 -0.40 -9.51
CA GLU A 133 -3.62 -0.69 -9.65
C GLU A 133 -3.41 -2.06 -10.29
N LEU A 134 -2.47 -2.15 -11.22
CA LEU A 134 -2.02 -3.38 -11.86
C LEU A 134 -0.49 -3.45 -11.87
N ASN A 135 0.08 -4.50 -11.27
CA ASN A 135 1.52 -4.78 -11.21
C ASN A 135 1.82 -6.10 -11.93
N LEU A 136 2.02 -6.02 -13.25
CA LEU A 136 2.17 -7.18 -14.13
C LEU A 136 3.22 -6.90 -15.20
N ASN A 137 3.92 -7.93 -15.68
CA ASN A 137 4.97 -7.81 -16.70
C ASN A 137 6.10 -6.82 -16.34
N GLY A 138 6.41 -6.69 -15.04
CA GLY A 138 7.38 -5.70 -14.56
C GLY A 138 6.95 -4.25 -14.78
N SER A 139 5.67 -4.02 -15.08
CA SER A 139 5.06 -2.71 -15.28
C SER A 139 4.06 -2.43 -14.16
N HIS A 140 3.97 -1.16 -13.78
CA HIS A 140 2.97 -0.63 -12.86
C HIS A 140 2.02 0.25 -13.67
N LYS A 141 0.72 -0.04 -13.63
CA LYS A 141 -0.32 0.71 -14.33
C LYS A 141 -1.41 1.10 -13.34
N GLU A 142 -1.70 2.39 -13.31
CA GLU A 142 -2.79 2.98 -12.54
C GLU A 142 -3.88 3.46 -13.49
N LEU A 143 -5.13 3.15 -13.17
CA LEU A 143 -6.31 3.58 -13.89
C LEU A 143 -7.33 4.17 -12.91
N VAL A 144 -7.79 5.38 -13.17
CA VAL A 144 -8.89 6.02 -12.44
C VAL A 144 -10.13 5.94 -13.31
N TYR A 145 -11.25 5.45 -12.78
CA TYR A 145 -12.49 5.31 -13.54
C TYR A 145 -13.70 5.71 -12.70
N GLY A 146 -14.74 6.26 -13.31
CA GLY A 146 -15.93 6.71 -12.59
C GLY A 146 -17.13 6.82 -13.50
N ILE A 147 -18.11 7.63 -13.08
CA ILE A 147 -19.23 7.97 -13.97
C ILE A 147 -18.70 8.83 -15.11
N VAL A 148 -19.12 8.46 -16.30
CA VAL A 148 -18.70 9.05 -17.56
C VAL A 148 -19.97 9.53 -18.28
N ASN A 149 -20.12 10.84 -18.43
CA ASN A 149 -21.20 11.56 -19.10
C ASN A 149 -20.69 12.30 -20.36
N HIS A 150 -19.72 11.70 -21.05
CA HIS A 150 -18.93 12.31 -22.12
C HIS A 150 -19.78 13.08 -23.16
N TYR A 151 -19.60 14.41 -23.22
CA TYR A 151 -20.09 15.19 -24.36
C TYR A 151 -19.12 15.17 -25.56
N HIS A 152 -17.85 14.73 -25.40
CA HIS A 152 -16.81 14.78 -26.47
C HIS A 152 -15.69 13.71 -26.42
N ALA A 153 -15.93 12.48 -25.93
CA ALA A 153 -14.89 11.45 -25.92
C ALA A 153 -14.50 10.95 -27.33
N SER A 154 -13.23 10.57 -27.49
CA SER A 154 -12.77 9.91 -28.71
C SER A 154 -13.30 8.48 -28.81
N GLN A 155 -13.37 7.91 -30.03
CA GLN A 155 -13.76 6.50 -30.20
C GLN A 155 -12.82 5.53 -29.47
N GLN A 156 -11.52 5.89 -29.40
CA GLN A 156 -10.54 5.09 -28.68
C GLN A 156 -10.79 5.10 -27.17
N GLU A 157 -11.10 6.27 -26.60
CA GLU A 157 -11.41 6.42 -25.18
C GLU A 157 -12.68 5.64 -24.79
N LEU A 158 -13.71 5.67 -25.64
CA LEU A 158 -14.92 4.86 -25.44
C LEU A 158 -14.64 3.36 -25.51
N ASP A 159 -13.78 2.89 -26.43
CA ASP A 159 -13.36 1.49 -26.50
C ASP A 159 -12.57 1.07 -25.26
N GLU A 160 -11.58 1.87 -24.85
CA GLU A 160 -10.77 1.61 -23.65
C GLU A 160 -11.64 1.59 -22.39
N TYR A 161 -12.63 2.50 -22.25
CA TYR A 161 -13.58 2.50 -21.15
C TYR A 161 -14.46 1.24 -21.12
N GLN A 162 -15.00 0.81 -22.27
CA GLN A 162 -15.78 -0.43 -22.35
C GLN A 162 -14.94 -1.68 -22.06
N ARG A 163 -13.66 -1.67 -22.43
CA ARG A 163 -12.71 -2.75 -22.10
C ARG A 163 -12.40 -2.76 -20.62
N LEU A 164 -12.27 -1.59 -19.99
CA LEU A 164 -12.12 -1.47 -18.55
C LEU A 164 -13.32 -2.05 -17.80
N ASP A 165 -14.55 -1.72 -18.22
CA ASP A 165 -15.77 -2.27 -17.61
C ASP A 165 -15.82 -3.81 -17.66
N ARG A 166 -15.44 -4.40 -18.80
CA ARG A 166 -15.33 -5.87 -18.93
C ARG A 166 -14.24 -6.46 -18.04
N ALA A 167 -13.08 -5.80 -17.96
CA ALA A 167 -11.97 -6.20 -17.10
C ALA A 167 -12.40 -6.20 -15.62
N LEU A 168 -13.07 -5.15 -15.17
CA LEU A 168 -13.63 -5.04 -13.81
C LEU A 168 -14.68 -6.10 -13.53
N THR A 169 -15.56 -6.38 -14.50
CA THR A 169 -16.54 -7.47 -14.42
C THR A 169 -15.84 -8.84 -14.27
N ALA A 170 -14.74 -9.07 -14.99
CA ALA A 170 -13.97 -10.30 -14.88
C ALA A 170 -13.30 -10.45 -13.50
N ILE A 171 -12.75 -9.36 -12.96
CA ILE A 171 -12.21 -9.34 -11.59
C ILE A 171 -13.31 -9.66 -10.58
N ALA A 172 -14.44 -8.95 -10.63
CA ALA A 172 -15.57 -9.18 -9.74
C ALA A 172 -16.11 -10.61 -9.83
N ALA A 173 -16.08 -11.24 -11.01
CA ALA A 173 -16.46 -12.64 -11.19
C ALA A 173 -15.46 -13.61 -10.54
N ALA A 174 -14.16 -13.36 -10.66
CA ALA A 174 -13.12 -14.19 -10.05
C ALA A 174 -13.19 -14.16 -8.50
N LEU A 175 -13.60 -13.05 -7.91
CA LEU A 175 -13.67 -12.86 -6.46
C LEU A 175 -14.93 -13.46 -5.78
N LYS A 176 -15.74 -14.26 -6.49
CA LYS A 176 -16.98 -14.89 -5.97
C LYS A 176 -16.78 -16.24 -5.28
N GLY A 177 -15.53 -16.69 -5.15
CA GLY A 177 -15.20 -17.97 -4.51
C GLY A 177 -15.51 -18.01 -3.00
N PRO A 178 -15.29 -19.17 -2.35
CA PRO A 178 -15.42 -19.28 -0.91
C PRO A 178 -14.43 -18.36 -0.19
N VAL A 179 -14.89 -17.71 0.88
CA VAL A 179 -14.11 -16.79 1.70
C VAL A 179 -14.14 -17.19 3.17
N GLN A 180 -13.10 -16.80 3.88
CA GLN A 180 -12.97 -16.92 5.34
C GLN A 180 -12.65 -15.56 5.94
N PRO A 181 -12.83 -15.36 7.26
CA PRO A 181 -12.42 -14.12 7.92
C PRO A 181 -10.93 -13.84 7.69
N TYR A 182 -10.60 -12.57 7.41
CA TYR A 182 -9.24 -12.08 7.40
C TYR A 182 -8.86 -11.56 8.79
N GLN A 183 -7.61 -11.82 9.20
CA GLN A 183 -7.05 -11.30 10.44
C GLN A 183 -5.59 -10.88 10.17
N GLY A 184 -5.35 -9.56 10.22
CA GLY A 184 -4.00 -9.00 10.20
C GLY A 184 -3.36 -9.10 11.59
N ASN A 185 -2.07 -9.45 11.64
CA ASN A 185 -1.31 -9.54 12.89
C ASN A 185 -0.69 -8.19 13.28
N ASP A 186 -0.30 -7.41 12.28
CA ASP A 186 0.21 -6.05 12.44
C ASP A 186 -0.95 -5.06 12.27
N VAL A 187 -0.94 -3.97 13.04
CA VAL A 187 -2.03 -2.98 13.05
C VAL A 187 -1.44 -1.58 13.04
N ALA A 188 -1.89 -0.76 12.08
CA ALA A 188 -1.65 0.67 12.10
C ALA A 188 -2.61 1.34 13.08
N LEU A 189 -2.08 2.25 13.89
CA LEU A 189 -2.84 3.26 14.61
C LEU A 189 -2.95 4.48 13.71
N LEU A 190 -4.16 5.05 13.66
CA LEU A 190 -4.45 6.35 13.06
C LEU A 190 -5.21 7.20 14.09
N VAL A 191 -4.78 8.42 14.32
CA VAL A 191 -5.29 9.34 15.34
C VAL A 191 -5.57 10.71 14.73
N ARG A 192 -6.82 11.17 14.89
CA ARG A 192 -7.25 12.51 14.48
C ARG A 192 -7.98 13.19 15.62
N ARG A 193 -7.71 14.47 15.88
CA ARG A 193 -8.54 15.25 16.79
C ARG A 193 -9.96 15.41 16.23
N THR A 194 -10.96 15.34 17.08
CA THR A 194 -12.37 15.59 16.72
C THR A 194 -12.93 16.71 17.57
N PHE A 195 -13.71 17.60 16.96
CA PHE A 195 -14.36 18.72 17.64
C PHE A 195 -15.86 18.48 17.87
N SER A 196 -16.38 17.37 17.37
CA SER A 196 -17.79 16.96 17.52
C SER A 196 -17.88 15.51 18.02
N PRO A 197 -17.34 15.21 19.22
CA PRO A 197 -17.48 13.87 19.80
C PRO A 197 -18.95 13.58 20.14
N ASP A 198 -19.34 12.32 20.09
CA ASP A 198 -20.62 11.88 20.62
C ASP A 198 -20.57 11.83 22.16
N LEU A 199 -20.98 12.93 22.80
CA LEU A 199 -21.01 13.05 24.25
C LEU A 199 -22.13 12.24 24.93
N THR A 200 -22.97 11.55 24.15
CA THR A 200 -23.96 10.61 24.72
C THR A 200 -23.31 9.28 25.14
N GLN A 201 -22.10 9.00 24.67
CA GLN A 201 -21.33 7.81 24.99
C GLN A 201 -20.28 8.09 26.07
N THR A 202 -19.93 7.08 26.87
CA THR A 202 -18.79 7.18 27.79
C THR A 202 -17.50 7.18 26.97
N ILE A 203 -16.74 8.28 27.03
CA ILE A 203 -15.47 8.43 26.35
C ILE A 203 -14.34 8.09 27.34
N PRO A 204 -13.56 7.01 27.12
CA PRO A 204 -12.42 6.67 27.98
C PRO A 204 -11.27 7.66 27.81
N ASP A 205 -10.50 7.82 28.89
CA ASP A 205 -9.23 8.55 28.83
C ASP A 205 -8.15 7.74 28.11
N TRP A 206 -7.22 8.43 27.46
CA TRP A 206 -6.08 7.78 26.82
C TRP A 206 -5.19 7.07 27.85
N SER A 207 -4.86 5.81 27.59
CA SER A 207 -4.20 4.95 28.57
C SER A 207 -2.79 4.51 28.17
N LEU A 208 -2.31 4.81 26.96
CA LEU A 208 -0.99 4.36 26.54
C LEU A 208 0.07 5.31 27.11
N PRO A 209 1.08 4.80 27.84
CA PRO A 209 2.11 5.65 28.44
C PRO A 209 3.23 6.02 27.46
N ASP A 210 3.33 5.33 26.32
CA ASP A 210 4.45 5.48 25.38
C ASP A 210 4.40 6.81 24.60
N PHE A 211 3.19 7.33 24.37
CA PHE A 211 2.94 8.58 23.65
C PHE A 211 1.52 9.09 23.96
N THR A 212 1.33 10.39 23.76
CA THR A 212 0.04 11.09 23.89
C THR A 212 -0.75 11.04 22.58
N LEU A 213 -2.07 11.19 22.65
CA LEU A 213 -2.91 11.32 21.45
C LEU A 213 -2.54 12.56 20.64
N ALA A 214 -2.18 13.64 21.33
CA ALA A 214 -1.73 14.88 20.71
C ALA A 214 -0.45 14.67 19.87
N GLN A 215 0.55 13.97 20.43
CA GLN A 215 1.76 13.55 19.70
C GLN A 215 1.45 12.67 18.48
N ALA A 216 0.58 11.68 18.63
CA ALA A 216 0.20 10.80 17.52
C ALA A 216 -0.50 11.58 16.40
N ALA A 217 -1.48 12.40 16.74
CA ALA A 217 -2.20 13.22 15.76
C ALA A 217 -1.28 14.21 15.03
N ALA A 218 -0.35 14.85 15.76
CA ALA A 218 0.61 15.77 15.18
C ALA A 218 1.64 15.05 14.28
N TYR A 219 2.04 13.84 14.62
CA TYR A 219 2.95 13.04 13.80
C TYR A 219 2.32 12.60 12.48
N GLU A 220 1.05 12.19 12.51
CA GLU A 220 0.35 11.69 11.33
C GLU A 220 -0.15 12.83 10.42
N CYS A 221 -0.68 13.89 11.02
CA CYS A 221 -1.43 14.93 10.31
C CYS A 221 -0.86 16.35 10.43
N GLY A 222 0.24 16.52 11.16
CA GLY A 222 0.78 17.84 11.48
C GLY A 222 0.00 18.58 12.57
N LEU A 223 0.50 19.76 12.94
CA LEU A 223 -0.15 20.62 13.92
C LEU A 223 -1.48 21.15 13.39
N LEU A 224 -2.47 21.26 14.28
CA LEU A 224 -3.69 21.97 13.96
C LEU A 224 -3.44 23.48 13.81
N PRO A 225 -4.20 24.17 12.96
CA PRO A 225 -4.13 25.62 12.88
C PRO A 225 -4.38 26.26 14.27
N PRO A 226 -3.70 27.38 14.60
CA PRO A 226 -3.87 28.06 15.90
C PRO A 226 -5.32 28.51 16.18
N ASP A 227 -6.12 28.66 15.13
CA ASP A 227 -7.46 29.22 15.15
C ASP A 227 -8.52 28.12 15.41
N GLU A 228 -8.42 27.45 16.55
CA GLU A 228 -9.34 26.37 16.96
C GLU A 228 -10.81 26.83 17.14
N VAL A 229 -11.05 28.15 17.15
CA VAL A 229 -12.38 28.78 17.24
C VAL A 229 -13.07 28.92 15.87
N SER A 230 -12.39 28.58 14.78
CA SER A 230 -13.03 28.56 13.46
C SER A 230 -14.06 27.43 13.38
N PHE A 231 -15.14 27.64 12.63
CA PHE A 231 -16.17 26.61 12.39
C PHE A 231 -15.59 25.33 11.73
N ASN A 232 -14.35 25.38 11.22
CA ASN A 232 -13.62 24.29 10.58
C ASN A 232 -12.20 24.13 11.16
N GLY A 233 -12.08 24.02 12.49
CA GLY A 233 -10.78 23.77 13.16
C GLY A 233 -10.11 22.42 12.83
N GLU A 234 -10.77 21.57 12.04
CA GLU A 234 -10.25 20.25 11.60
C GLU A 234 -9.38 20.37 10.35
N SER A 235 -8.24 19.66 10.35
CA SER A 235 -7.42 19.48 9.15
C SER A 235 -8.08 18.47 8.18
N PRO A 236 -7.72 18.51 6.88
CA PRO A 236 -8.19 17.53 5.88
C PRO A 236 -7.70 16.08 6.13
N CYS A 237 -6.66 15.92 6.95
CA CYS A 237 -5.97 14.66 7.16
C CYS A 237 -6.85 13.64 7.89
N LEU A 238 -6.76 12.37 7.47
CA LEU A 238 -7.61 11.29 7.98
C LEU A 238 -9.12 11.55 7.83
N LYS A 239 -9.50 12.44 6.92
CA LYS A 239 -10.89 12.76 6.55
C LYS A 239 -11.09 12.64 5.04
N TYR A 240 -10.23 13.29 4.28
CA TYR A 240 -10.20 13.20 2.82
C TYR A 240 -8.79 13.24 2.20
N THR A 241 -7.76 13.43 3.02
CA THR A 241 -6.34 13.34 2.62
C THR A 241 -5.61 12.29 3.44
N LEU A 242 -4.56 11.70 2.85
CA LEU A 242 -3.67 10.78 3.55
C LEU A 242 -2.90 11.50 4.68
N PRO A 243 -2.61 10.82 5.78
CA PRO A 243 -1.58 11.27 6.71
C PRO A 243 -0.19 11.16 6.07
N GLU A 244 0.78 11.90 6.60
CA GLU A 244 2.17 11.82 6.15
C GLU A 244 2.82 10.51 6.59
N HIS A 245 2.44 10.03 7.76
CA HIS A 245 2.93 8.82 8.40
C HIS A 245 1.79 8.15 9.17
N ALA A 246 1.94 6.88 9.50
CA ALA A 246 1.07 6.17 10.44
C ALA A 246 1.92 5.45 11.49
N ILE A 247 1.33 5.06 12.62
CA ILE A 247 2.06 4.40 13.70
C ILE A 247 1.82 2.90 13.65
N LEU A 248 2.87 2.07 13.67
CA LEU A 248 2.73 0.63 13.82
C LEU A 248 2.70 0.26 15.30
N LEU A 249 1.58 -0.30 15.75
CA LEU A 249 1.40 -0.74 17.13
C LEU A 249 2.22 -1.99 17.44
N ASN A 250 2.81 -2.02 18.62
CA ASN A 250 3.29 -3.27 19.19
C ASN A 250 2.15 -4.07 19.84
N ALA A 251 2.40 -5.35 20.14
CA ALA A 251 1.39 -6.26 20.69
C ALA A 251 0.81 -5.79 22.04
N SER A 252 1.62 -5.16 22.89
CA SER A 252 1.16 -4.65 24.19
C SER A 252 0.18 -3.49 24.00
N GLN A 253 0.55 -2.53 23.15
CA GLN A 253 -0.30 -1.37 22.83
C GLN A 253 -1.61 -1.82 22.20
N LEU A 254 -1.55 -2.73 21.23
CA LEU A 254 -2.74 -3.26 20.56
C LEU A 254 -3.71 -3.95 21.55
N ASN A 255 -3.19 -4.77 22.46
CA ASN A 255 -4.02 -5.45 23.47
C ASN A 255 -4.67 -4.45 24.44
N SER A 256 -3.92 -3.44 24.88
CA SER A 256 -4.46 -2.38 25.75
C SER A 256 -5.57 -1.58 25.07
N LEU A 257 -5.44 -1.26 23.78
CA LEU A 257 -6.46 -0.53 23.02
C LEU A 257 -7.68 -1.40 22.73
N LYS A 258 -7.50 -2.66 22.32
CA LYS A 258 -8.60 -3.60 22.10
C LYS A 258 -9.43 -3.87 23.35
N ALA A 259 -8.85 -3.73 24.55
CA ALA A 259 -9.59 -3.86 25.80
C ALA A 259 -10.53 -2.67 26.08
N GLN A 260 -10.28 -1.51 25.45
CA GLN A 260 -11.04 -0.28 25.65
C GLN A 260 -11.97 0.06 24.48
N MET A 261 -11.66 -0.46 23.29
CA MET A 261 -12.42 -0.18 22.07
C MET A 261 -13.42 -1.29 21.77
N HIS A 262 -14.65 -0.91 21.45
CA HIS A 262 -15.67 -1.81 20.90
C HIS A 262 -15.59 -1.80 19.38
N GLY A 263 -14.57 -2.44 18.82
CA GLY A 263 -14.32 -2.50 17.37
C GLY A 263 -13.02 -1.83 16.95
N GLU A 264 -12.96 -1.43 15.70
CA GLU A 264 -11.74 -0.89 15.06
C GLU A 264 -11.66 0.64 15.14
N GLN A 265 -12.70 1.32 15.61
CA GLN A 265 -12.71 2.78 15.79
C GLN A 265 -13.32 3.15 17.13
N GLY A 266 -12.80 4.21 17.75
CA GLY A 266 -13.27 4.72 19.04
C GLY A 266 -12.92 6.19 19.23
N THR A 267 -13.53 6.80 20.26
CA THR A 267 -13.20 8.16 20.68
C THR A 267 -12.52 8.10 22.05
N PHE A 268 -11.45 8.87 22.22
CA PHE A 268 -10.71 8.97 23.48
C PHE A 268 -10.55 10.44 23.91
N SER A 269 -10.36 10.61 25.21
CA SER A 269 -10.17 11.90 25.88
C SER A 269 -8.70 12.05 26.34
N GLU A 270 -8.10 13.22 26.11
CA GLU A 270 -6.77 13.57 26.64
C GLU A 270 -6.67 15.09 26.81
N GLY A 271 -6.30 15.56 28.01
CA GLY A 271 -6.04 16.97 28.27
C GLY A 271 -7.24 17.91 28.03
N GLY A 272 -8.47 17.40 28.09
CA GLY A 272 -9.69 18.16 27.74
C GLY A 272 -10.01 18.21 26.24
N HIS A 273 -9.27 17.47 25.42
CA HIS A 273 -9.51 17.30 23.98
C HIS A 273 -10.00 15.89 23.66
N TYR A 274 -10.61 15.74 22.49
CA TYR A 274 -11.16 14.48 22.01
C TYR A 274 -10.50 14.05 20.71
N TYR A 275 -10.26 12.76 20.57
CA TYR A 275 -9.60 12.18 19.40
C TYR A 275 -10.36 10.96 18.91
N THR A 276 -10.52 10.86 17.60
CA THR A 276 -10.89 9.63 16.92
C THR A 276 -9.64 8.79 16.73
N VAL A 277 -9.71 7.55 17.20
CA VAL A 277 -8.66 6.54 17.08
C VAL A 277 -9.18 5.42 16.20
N ILE A 278 -8.39 5.02 15.20
CA ILE A 278 -8.69 3.93 14.30
C ILE A 278 -7.55 2.90 14.37
N LEU A 279 -7.92 1.64 14.54
CA LEU A 279 -7.06 0.47 14.48
C LEU A 279 -7.27 -0.20 13.12
N ARG A 280 -6.26 -0.12 12.25
CA ARG A 280 -6.35 -0.59 10.87
C ARG A 280 -5.42 -1.80 10.68
N PRO A 281 -5.94 -3.05 10.66
CA PRO A 281 -5.14 -4.24 10.39
C PRO A 281 -4.38 -4.13 9.06
N LEU A 282 -3.10 -4.49 9.03
CA LEU A 282 -2.29 -4.43 7.81
C LEU A 282 -2.55 -5.62 6.89
N LEU A 283 -2.53 -5.35 5.59
CA LEU A 283 -2.50 -6.33 4.51
C LEU A 283 -1.12 -7.01 4.41
N PRO A 284 -1.00 -8.16 3.72
CA PRO A 284 0.27 -8.87 3.57
C PRO A 284 1.44 -8.01 3.06
N ASP A 285 1.23 -7.24 2.00
CA ASP A 285 2.24 -6.37 1.39
C ASP A 285 2.63 -5.20 2.29
N GLU A 286 1.64 -4.65 3.00
CA GLU A 286 1.81 -3.55 3.93
C GLU A 286 2.63 -3.95 5.16
N ALA A 287 2.34 -5.14 5.71
CA ALA A 287 3.04 -5.68 6.86
C ALA A 287 4.52 -5.96 6.54
N SER A 288 4.81 -6.48 5.34
CA SER A 288 6.19 -6.76 4.91
C SER A 288 6.98 -5.48 4.60
N ARG A 289 6.33 -4.48 3.99
CA ARG A 289 6.96 -3.21 3.58
C ARG A 289 6.92 -2.10 4.64
N LYS A 290 6.20 -2.30 5.74
CA LYS A 290 5.97 -1.28 6.79
C LYS A 290 5.38 0.01 6.21
N ILE A 291 4.30 -0.17 5.45
CA ILE A 291 3.47 0.88 4.88
C ILE A 291 2.00 0.57 5.18
N VAL A 292 1.10 1.53 4.95
CA VAL A 292 -0.34 1.28 4.91
C VAL A 292 -0.92 1.89 3.62
N ALA A 293 -1.74 1.10 2.93
CA ALA A 293 -2.35 1.48 1.68
C ALA A 293 -3.71 2.14 1.96
N MET A 294 -3.83 3.40 1.56
CA MET A 294 -5.02 4.22 1.71
C MET A 294 -5.16 5.08 0.46
N PHE A 295 -6.36 5.60 0.22
CA PHE A 295 -6.60 6.49 -0.92
C PHE A 295 -7.57 7.61 -0.54
N GLY A 296 -7.08 8.85 -0.60
CA GLY A 296 -7.86 10.05 -0.39
C GLY A 296 -8.41 10.62 -1.68
N SER A 297 -9.62 11.19 -1.64
CA SER A 297 -10.25 11.91 -2.76
C SER A 297 -9.43 13.08 -3.32
N ALA A 298 -8.47 13.62 -2.56
CA ALA A 298 -7.56 14.66 -3.02
C ALA A 298 -6.29 14.12 -3.70
N GLN A 299 -6.27 12.85 -4.11
CA GLN A 299 -5.13 12.21 -4.77
C GLN A 299 -5.44 11.87 -6.23
N ASP A 300 -4.52 12.20 -7.12
CA ASP A 300 -4.57 11.82 -8.54
C ASP A 300 -3.90 10.46 -8.80
N SER A 301 -3.09 9.97 -7.86
CA SER A 301 -2.34 8.71 -7.95
C SER A 301 -2.21 8.05 -6.58
N TYR A 302 -1.90 6.75 -6.55
CA TYR A 302 -1.67 6.05 -5.30
C TYR A 302 -0.36 6.50 -4.64
N LYS A 303 -0.35 6.50 -3.31
CA LYS A 303 0.82 6.84 -2.49
C LYS A 303 0.82 6.02 -1.21
N ASP A 304 1.95 5.37 -0.95
CA ASP A 304 2.19 4.66 0.30
C ASP A 304 2.24 5.63 1.48
N THR A 305 1.61 5.26 2.60
CA THR A 305 1.82 5.92 3.90
C THR A 305 2.81 5.09 4.72
N PRO A 306 4.01 5.61 5.02
CA PRO A 306 5.00 4.87 5.80
C PRO A 306 4.58 4.66 7.25
N LEU A 307 4.93 3.50 7.82
CA LEU A 307 4.68 3.16 9.21
C LEU A 307 5.90 3.41 10.09
N LEU A 308 5.69 4.10 11.22
CA LEU A 308 6.66 4.24 12.28
C LEU A 308 6.57 3.06 13.25
N ALA A 309 7.62 2.25 13.30
CA ALA A 309 7.82 1.27 14.35
C ALA A 309 8.76 1.85 15.43
N GLY A 310 8.22 2.29 16.56
CA GLY A 310 9.03 2.81 17.66
C GLY A 310 8.45 4.04 18.36
N PRO A 311 9.28 4.83 19.04
CA PRO A 311 8.81 5.98 19.80
C PRO A 311 8.24 7.05 18.87
N VAL A 312 7.03 7.54 19.20
CA VAL A 312 6.40 8.65 18.48
C VAL A 312 7.17 9.94 18.78
N PRO A 313 7.54 10.74 17.77
CA PRO A 313 8.19 12.02 17.98
C PRO A 313 7.36 12.95 18.88
N PRO A 314 8.02 13.83 19.67
CA PRO A 314 7.31 14.86 20.40
C PRO A 314 6.60 15.81 19.43
N GLU A 315 5.55 16.49 19.90
CA GLU A 315 4.87 17.49 19.09
C GLU A 315 5.85 18.56 18.59
N PRO A 316 5.74 18.97 17.32
CA PRO A 316 6.49 20.12 16.83
C PRO A 316 6.14 21.36 17.65
N THR A 317 7.15 22.14 18.03
CA THR A 317 6.88 23.45 18.64
C THR A 317 6.39 24.40 17.55
N PRO A 318 5.23 25.08 17.71
CA PRO A 318 4.76 26.06 16.74
C PRO A 318 5.84 27.09 16.49
N THR A 319 6.24 27.28 15.23
CA THR A 319 7.18 28.35 14.88
C THR A 319 6.45 29.67 15.05
N PRO A 320 6.97 30.64 15.84
CA PRO A 320 6.31 31.94 15.98
C PRO A 320 6.14 32.58 14.60
N GLN A 321 4.90 32.83 14.20
CA GLN A 321 4.62 33.64 13.01
C GLN A 321 5.14 35.05 13.29
N LYS A 322 6.05 35.53 12.43
CA LYS A 322 6.56 36.91 12.45
C LYS A 322 5.59 37.86 11.76
#